data_AF-A0A921FLY2-F1
#
_entry.id   AF-A0A921FLY2-F1
#
_cell.length_a   1.000
_cell.length_b   1.000
_cell.length_c   1.000
_cell.angle_alpha   90.00
_cell.angle_beta   90.00
_cell.angle_gamma   90.00
#
_symmetry.space_group_name_H-M   'P 1'
#
loop_
_entity.id
_entity.type
_entity.pdbx_description
1 polymer ?
#
loop_
_entity_poly.entity_id
_entity_poly.type
_entity_poly.pdbx_seq_one_letter_code
_entity_poly.pdbx_strand_id
1 'polypeptide(L)'
;MKGKMFMVHRPERLGEIAYYCIKHDLSIKMVQPFVPHRGEDANLVIVEAVKHTGTDGTVLKDAVEVHEANGDFTPLVQRISRETEEDKAKHEAQGKYYFYVLLCNDGSFYGGFTNDLEHRLKMHNSGKGAKYTKMRRPVRMIYHEQFDDKRLALKREYWFKHHSRAWKEKFLHEHNIKF
;
A
#
# COMPACT_ATOMS: atom_id res chain seq x y z
N MET A 1 18.14 -4.38 -30.03
CA MET A 1 17.91 -3.51 -28.85
C MET A 1 18.32 -4.25 -27.59
N LYS A 2 19.06 -3.62 -26.68
CA LYS A 2 19.32 -4.22 -25.35
C LYS A 2 18.05 -4.14 -24.50
N GLY A 3 17.66 -5.24 -23.86
CA GLY A 3 16.46 -5.29 -23.03
C GLY A 3 16.61 -4.46 -21.76
N LYS A 4 15.55 -3.74 -21.38
CA LYS A 4 15.47 -2.93 -20.16
C LYS A 4 14.50 -3.53 -19.15
N MET A 5 14.83 -3.44 -17.87
CA MET A 5 13.99 -3.78 -16.74
C MET A 5 13.74 -2.51 -15.93
N PHE A 6 12.49 -2.29 -15.53
CA PHE A 6 12.13 -1.27 -14.54
C PHE A 6 11.56 -1.97 -13.32
N MET A 7 12.01 -1.58 -12.13
CA MET A 7 11.54 -2.12 -10.86
C MET A 7 11.18 -0.97 -9.93
N VAL A 8 10.02 -1.05 -9.29
CA VAL A 8 9.63 -0.20 -8.16
C VAL A 8 9.89 -0.98 -6.88
N HIS A 9 10.68 -0.44 -5.95
CA HIS A 9 10.94 -1.11 -4.67
C HIS A 9 11.21 -0.11 -3.55
N ARG A 10 11.28 -0.63 -2.33
CA ARG A 10 11.79 0.08 -1.15
C ARG A 10 13.33 0.31 -1.23
N PRO A 11 13.85 1.49 -0.83
CA PRO A 11 15.28 1.83 -0.93
C PRO A 11 16.21 0.91 -0.14
N GLU A 12 15.80 0.41 1.02
CA GLU A 12 16.62 -0.48 1.87
C GLU A 12 16.96 -1.81 1.20
N ARG A 13 16.25 -2.17 0.11
CA ARG A 13 16.48 -3.38 -0.67
C ARG A 13 17.43 -3.16 -1.84
N LEU A 14 17.91 -1.94 -2.06
CA LEU A 14 18.74 -1.59 -3.22
C LEU A 14 20.03 -2.40 -3.30
N GLY A 15 20.65 -2.72 -2.17
CA GLY A 15 21.84 -3.59 -2.14
C GLY A 15 21.56 -5.00 -2.66
N GLU A 16 20.46 -5.62 -2.22
CA GLU A 16 20.05 -6.94 -2.73
C GLU A 16 19.66 -6.88 -4.21
N ILE A 17 18.94 -5.82 -4.61
CA ILE A 17 18.57 -5.61 -6.02
C ILE A 17 19.82 -5.52 -6.89
N ALA A 18 20.82 -4.74 -6.48
CA ALA A 18 22.08 -4.60 -7.20
C ALA A 18 22.82 -5.94 -7.32
N TYR A 19 22.91 -6.70 -6.22
CA TYR A 19 23.52 -8.04 -6.21
C TYR A 19 22.87 -8.97 -7.23
N TYR A 20 21.54 -9.07 -7.24
CA TYR A 20 20.84 -9.95 -8.17
C TYR A 20 20.88 -9.44 -9.62
N CYS A 21 20.89 -8.11 -9.83
CA CYS A 21 21.08 -7.57 -11.17
C CYS A 21 22.43 -8.02 -11.77
N ILE A 22 23.54 -7.83 -11.03
CA ILE A 22 24.87 -8.24 -11.47
C ILE A 22 24.92 -9.75 -11.72
N LYS A 23 24.39 -10.54 -10.78
CA LYS A 23 24.33 -12.01 -10.89
C LYS A 23 23.61 -12.50 -12.15
N HIS A 24 22.68 -11.72 -12.67
CA HIS A 24 21.85 -12.06 -13.84
C HIS A 24 22.14 -11.20 -15.08
N ASP A 25 23.35 -10.63 -15.17
CA ASP A 25 23.83 -9.85 -16.31
C ASP A 25 22.92 -8.65 -16.68
N LEU A 26 22.41 -8.01 -15.62
CA LEU A 26 21.70 -6.73 -15.64
C LEU A 26 22.58 -5.68 -14.97
N SER A 27 22.90 -4.62 -15.69
CA SER A 27 23.52 -3.44 -15.08
C SER A 27 22.43 -2.45 -14.72
N ILE A 28 22.40 -2.01 -13.45
CA ILE A 28 21.62 -0.83 -13.07
C ILE A 28 22.21 0.38 -13.82
N LYS A 29 21.34 1.19 -14.42
CA LYS A 29 21.70 2.41 -15.15
C LYS A 29 21.08 3.66 -14.55
N MET A 30 19.96 3.52 -13.87
CA MET A 30 19.33 4.65 -13.19
C MET A 30 18.66 4.20 -11.91
N VAL A 31 18.79 5.04 -10.87
CA VAL A 31 18.01 4.95 -9.64
C VAL A 31 17.32 6.30 -9.44
N GLN A 32 15.99 6.28 -9.35
CA GLN A 32 15.15 7.45 -9.10
C GLN A 32 14.49 7.31 -7.74
N PRO A 33 14.94 8.04 -6.72
CA PRO A 33 14.29 8.09 -5.41
C PRO A 33 12.99 8.90 -5.47
N PHE A 34 12.05 8.52 -4.61
CA PHE A 34 10.81 9.26 -4.32
C PHE A 34 10.73 9.49 -2.82
N VAL A 35 10.47 10.74 -2.44
CA VAL A 35 10.31 11.17 -1.04
C VAL A 35 8.86 11.62 -0.82
N PRO A 36 8.23 11.27 0.32
CA PRO A 36 6.86 11.70 0.59
C PRO A 36 6.74 13.23 0.60
N HIS A 37 7.61 13.89 1.36
CA HIS A 37 7.72 15.35 1.46
C HIS A 37 9.18 15.78 1.41
N ARG A 38 9.40 17.07 1.17
CA ARG A 38 10.72 17.68 1.17
C ARG A 38 11.45 17.47 2.50
N GLY A 39 12.67 16.94 2.44
CA GLY A 39 13.51 16.71 3.61
C GLY A 39 13.23 15.41 4.38
N GLU A 40 12.27 14.60 3.92
CA GLU A 40 12.08 13.24 4.43
C GLU A 40 12.96 12.21 3.69
N ASP A 41 13.15 11.06 4.31
CA ASP A 41 13.82 9.92 3.68
C ASP A 41 13.01 9.39 2.49
N ALA A 42 13.73 8.88 1.49
CA ALA A 42 13.10 8.19 0.38
C ALA A 42 12.36 6.95 0.91
N ASN A 43 11.14 6.72 0.44
CA ASN A 43 10.36 5.54 0.81
C ASN A 43 10.14 4.59 -0.38
N LEU A 44 10.53 5.02 -1.59
CA LEU A 44 10.39 4.28 -2.84
C LEU A 44 11.53 4.66 -3.79
N VAL A 45 12.01 3.68 -4.56
CA VAL A 45 12.96 3.86 -5.64
C VAL A 45 12.45 3.18 -6.90
N ILE A 46 12.68 3.83 -8.05
CA ILE A 46 12.60 3.17 -9.35
C ILE A 46 14.02 2.85 -9.79
N VAL A 47 14.24 1.59 -10.18
CA VAL A 47 15.51 1.09 -10.70
C VAL A 47 15.32 0.72 -12.16
N GLU A 48 16.10 1.32 -13.05
CA GLU A 48 16.27 0.88 -14.44
C GLU A 48 17.54 0.05 -14.54
N ALA A 49 17.43 -1.17 -15.08
CA ALA A 49 18.57 -2.01 -15.40
C ALA A 49 18.53 -2.48 -16.86
N VAL A 50 19.71 -2.67 -17.46
CA VAL A 50 19.86 -3.02 -18.87
C VAL A 50 20.69 -4.29 -19.01
N LYS A 51 20.20 -5.23 -19.83
CA LYS A 51 20.89 -6.51 -20.09
C LYS A 51 22.17 -6.32 -20.90
N HIS A 52 23.20 -7.12 -20.60
CA HIS A 52 24.43 -7.25 -21.40
C HIS A 52 25.12 -5.89 -21.64
N THR A 53 25.25 -5.09 -20.58
CA THR A 53 26.00 -3.83 -20.58
C THR A 53 27.05 -3.85 -19.49
N GLY A 54 28.10 -3.03 -19.63
CA GLY A 54 29.08 -2.81 -18.56
C GLY A 54 28.36 -2.43 -17.26
N THR A 55 28.91 -2.84 -16.13
CA THR A 55 28.31 -2.66 -14.79
C THR A 55 28.41 -1.22 -14.25
N ASP A 56 29.08 -0.35 -15.00
CA ASP A 56 29.33 1.06 -14.70
C ASP A 56 28.21 1.98 -15.21
N GLY A 57 28.34 3.29 -14.95
CA GLY A 57 27.42 4.30 -15.48
C GLY A 57 26.03 4.32 -14.84
N THR A 58 25.92 3.89 -13.57
CA THR A 58 24.70 4.12 -12.78
C THR A 58 24.54 5.61 -12.50
N VAL A 59 23.38 6.17 -12.83
CA VAL A 59 23.00 7.55 -12.50
C VAL A 59 21.99 7.54 -11.35
N LEU A 60 22.36 8.14 -10.23
CA LEU A 60 21.40 8.47 -9.16
C LEU A 60 20.75 9.82 -9.50
N LYS A 61 19.42 9.82 -9.63
CA LYS A 61 18.64 11.03 -9.89
C LYS A 61 18.31 11.76 -8.58
N ASP A 62 18.06 13.06 -8.69
CA ASP A 62 17.49 13.85 -7.61
C ASP A 62 16.13 13.27 -7.20
N ALA A 63 15.85 13.25 -5.90
CA ALA A 63 14.60 12.70 -5.39
C ALA A 63 13.38 13.47 -5.94
N VAL A 64 12.35 12.74 -6.35
CA VAL A 64 11.06 13.32 -6.71
C VAL A 64 10.22 13.47 -5.45
N GLU A 65 9.85 14.70 -5.13
CA GLU A 65 8.88 15.01 -4.08
C GLU A 65 7.47 14.62 -4.52
N VAL A 66 6.81 13.80 -3.72
CA VAL A 66 5.50 13.23 -4.08
C VAL A 66 4.37 14.15 -3.66
N HIS A 67 4.42 14.70 -2.46
CA HIS A 67 3.38 15.54 -1.89
C HIS A 67 3.86 16.98 -1.60
N GLU A 68 2.97 17.93 -1.84
CA GLU A 68 3.07 19.31 -1.39
C GLU A 68 2.77 19.39 0.13
N ALA A 69 3.04 20.54 0.74
CA ALA A 69 2.82 20.75 2.18
C ALA A 69 1.35 20.59 2.63
N ASN A 70 0.40 20.77 1.70
CA ASN A 70 -1.04 20.55 1.95
C ASN A 70 -1.45 19.07 1.84
N GLY A 71 -0.51 18.18 1.46
CA GLY A 71 -0.72 16.75 1.28
C GLY A 71 -1.27 16.35 -0.09
N ASP A 72 -1.45 17.28 -1.03
CA ASP A 72 -1.77 16.98 -2.43
C ASP A 72 -0.55 16.47 -3.18
N PHE A 73 -0.74 15.76 -4.29
CA PHE A 73 0.39 15.39 -5.15
C PHE A 73 1.03 16.63 -5.79
N THR A 74 2.35 16.62 -5.97
CA THR A 74 3.02 17.70 -6.72
C THR A 74 2.54 17.76 -8.18
N PRO A 75 2.58 18.92 -8.86
CA PRO A 75 2.13 19.04 -10.25
C PRO A 75 2.84 18.10 -11.23
N LEU A 76 4.07 17.66 -10.92
CA LEU A 76 4.76 16.63 -11.67
C LEU A 76 4.06 15.27 -11.51
N VAL A 77 3.81 14.86 -10.28
CA VAL A 77 3.15 13.58 -9.97
C VAL A 77 1.72 13.57 -10.48
N GLN A 78 0.98 14.68 -10.36
CA GLN A 78 -0.38 14.81 -10.92
C GLN A 78 -0.41 14.59 -12.44
N ARG A 79 0.58 15.12 -13.18
CA ARG A 79 0.69 14.92 -14.63
C ARG A 79 0.98 13.48 -15.03
N ILE A 80 1.68 12.74 -14.19
CA ILE A 80 2.01 11.32 -14.40
C ILE A 80 0.83 10.44 -13.96
N SER A 81 0.20 10.79 -12.84
CA SER A 81 -0.88 10.01 -12.28
C SER A 81 -2.13 10.10 -13.13
N ARG A 82 -2.41 11.27 -13.75
CA ARG A 82 -3.61 11.58 -14.57
C ARG A 82 -4.73 10.60 -14.26
N GLU A 83 -5.14 10.58 -12.99
CA GLU A 83 -6.47 10.12 -12.63
C GLU A 83 -7.39 10.98 -13.47
N THR A 84 -8.20 10.35 -14.30
CA THR A 84 -9.19 11.09 -15.07
C THR A 84 -10.11 11.84 -14.09
N GLU A 85 -10.71 12.95 -14.50
CA GLU A 85 -11.75 13.59 -13.68
C GLU A 85 -12.88 12.59 -13.34
N GLU A 86 -13.07 11.54 -14.16
CA GLU A 86 -13.95 10.41 -13.87
C GLU A 86 -13.45 9.52 -12.72
N ASP A 87 -12.14 9.28 -12.60
CA ASP A 87 -11.55 8.50 -11.50
C ASP A 87 -11.66 9.27 -10.18
N LYS A 88 -11.41 10.59 -10.20
CA LYS A 88 -11.64 11.49 -9.07
C LYS A 88 -13.11 11.53 -8.67
N ALA A 89 -14.01 11.74 -9.64
CA ALA A 89 -15.45 11.77 -9.39
C ALA A 89 -15.99 10.42 -8.88
N LYS A 90 -15.43 9.27 -9.31
CA LYS A 90 -15.78 7.96 -8.75
C LYS A 90 -15.31 7.81 -7.30
N HIS A 91 -14.10 8.27 -6.96
CA HIS A 91 -13.60 8.26 -5.59
C HIS A 91 -14.41 9.19 -4.67
N GLU A 92 -14.76 10.39 -5.12
CA GLU A 92 -15.59 11.35 -4.38
C GLU A 92 -17.05 10.90 -4.27
N ALA A 93 -17.63 10.34 -5.34
CA ALA A 93 -19.00 9.83 -5.33
C ALA A 93 -19.19 8.63 -4.38
N GLN A 94 -18.11 7.88 -4.10
CA GLN A 94 -18.17 6.78 -3.13
C GLN A 94 -18.11 7.25 -1.68
N GLY A 95 -17.59 8.47 -1.41
CA GLY A 95 -17.77 9.31 -0.21
C GLY A 95 -17.63 8.70 1.19
N LYS A 96 -17.38 7.40 1.29
CA LYS A 96 -17.53 6.59 2.50
C LYS A 96 -16.42 5.58 2.53
N TYR A 97 -15.49 5.81 3.44
CA TYR A 97 -14.41 4.90 3.77
C TYR A 97 -14.81 4.15 5.03
N TYR A 98 -14.50 2.86 5.09
CA TYR A 98 -14.80 2.03 6.23
C TYR A 98 -13.53 1.43 6.79
N PHE A 99 -13.34 1.55 8.09
CA PHE A 99 -12.55 0.58 8.84
C PHE A 99 -13.46 -0.62 9.14
N TYR A 100 -12.96 -1.85 9.01
CA TYR A 100 -13.71 -3.05 9.32
C TYR A 100 -12.86 -4.08 10.08
N VAL A 101 -13.54 -4.92 10.86
CA VAL A 101 -12.96 -6.09 11.53
C VAL A 101 -13.64 -7.36 11.04
N LEU A 102 -12.81 -8.32 10.62
CA LEU A 102 -13.24 -9.68 10.33
C LEU A 102 -12.87 -10.61 11.48
N LEU A 103 -13.76 -11.54 11.77
CA LEU A 103 -13.45 -12.76 12.52
C LEU A 103 -13.05 -13.85 11.53
N CYS A 104 -11.84 -14.36 11.70
CA CYS A 104 -11.32 -15.50 10.96
C CYS A 104 -11.81 -16.83 11.53
N ASN A 105 -11.72 -17.91 10.75
CA ASN A 105 -12.11 -19.25 11.19
C ASN A 105 -11.28 -19.78 12.37
N ASP A 106 -10.06 -19.27 12.55
CA ASP A 106 -9.18 -19.59 13.68
C ASP A 106 -9.44 -18.72 14.94
N GLY A 107 -10.52 -17.93 14.94
CA GLY A 107 -10.87 -17.01 16.02
C GLY A 107 -10.07 -15.70 16.03
N SER A 108 -9.08 -15.54 15.15
CA SER A 108 -8.28 -14.32 15.06
C SER A 108 -9.07 -13.15 14.46
N PHE A 109 -8.65 -11.92 14.79
CA PHE A 109 -9.23 -10.70 14.22
C PHE A 109 -8.35 -10.15 13.11
N TYR A 110 -8.98 -9.74 12.01
CA TYR A 110 -8.32 -9.01 10.94
C TYR A 110 -8.94 -7.62 10.80
N GLY A 111 -8.14 -6.58 11.00
CA GLY A 111 -8.52 -5.20 10.70
C GLY A 111 -8.13 -4.81 9.28
N GLY A 112 -9.04 -4.17 8.54
CA GLY A 112 -8.78 -3.64 7.21
C GLY A 112 -9.56 -2.36 6.95
N PHE A 113 -9.29 -1.73 5.80
CA PHE A 113 -10.11 -0.64 5.27
C PHE A 113 -10.67 -0.97 3.88
N THR A 114 -11.81 -0.36 3.53
CA THR A 114 -12.45 -0.48 2.21
C THR A 114 -13.41 0.69 1.97
N ASN A 115 -13.79 0.94 0.73
CA ASN A 115 -14.92 1.80 0.34
C ASN A 115 -16.20 0.98 0.08
N ASP A 116 -16.08 -0.35 -0.03
CA ASP A 116 -17.18 -1.28 -0.26
C ASP A 116 -17.01 -2.51 0.66
N LEU A 117 -17.87 -2.63 1.68
CA LEU A 117 -17.80 -3.71 2.67
C LEU A 117 -18.19 -5.07 2.09
N GLU A 118 -19.23 -5.10 1.26
CA GLU A 118 -19.80 -6.33 0.72
C GLU A 118 -18.87 -6.96 -0.31
N HIS A 119 -18.39 -6.16 -1.26
CA HIS A 119 -17.40 -6.59 -2.24
C HIS A 119 -16.13 -7.10 -1.53
N ARG A 120 -15.69 -6.39 -0.50
CA ARG A 120 -14.49 -6.75 0.25
C ARG A 120 -14.64 -8.07 0.99
N LEU A 121 -15.77 -8.30 1.66
CA LEU A 121 -16.05 -9.56 2.34
C LEU A 121 -16.08 -10.74 1.35
N LYS A 122 -16.72 -10.56 0.19
CA LYS A 122 -16.75 -11.55 -0.89
C LYS A 122 -15.35 -11.86 -1.44
N MET A 123 -14.52 -10.84 -1.62
CA MET A 123 -13.12 -11.00 -2.04
C MET A 123 -12.30 -11.81 -1.04
N HIS A 124 -12.45 -11.54 0.26
CA HIS A 124 -11.79 -12.33 1.29
C HIS A 124 -12.24 -13.80 1.25
N ASN A 125 -13.55 -14.07 1.23
CA ASN A 125 -14.07 -15.45 1.24
C ASN A 125 -13.76 -16.22 -0.06
N SER A 126 -13.67 -15.55 -1.21
CA SER A 126 -13.20 -16.17 -2.47
C SER A 126 -11.68 -16.41 -2.52
N GLY A 127 -10.92 -15.98 -1.50
CA GLY A 127 -9.47 -16.21 -1.42
C GLY A 127 -8.63 -15.24 -2.26
N LYS A 128 -9.28 -14.22 -2.82
CA LYS A 128 -8.65 -13.10 -3.55
C LYS A 128 -8.35 -11.89 -2.66
N GLY A 129 -8.71 -11.95 -1.38
CA GLY A 129 -8.40 -10.93 -0.38
C GLY A 129 -6.96 -11.01 0.15
N ALA A 130 -6.72 -10.43 1.33
CA ALA A 130 -5.39 -10.36 1.94
C ALA A 130 -4.77 -11.75 2.16
N LYS A 131 -3.44 -11.85 1.97
CA LYS A 131 -2.65 -13.09 2.21
C LYS A 131 -2.95 -13.69 3.58
N TYR A 132 -3.07 -12.86 4.61
CA TYR A 132 -3.36 -13.27 5.99
C TYR A 132 -4.68 -14.06 6.08
N THR A 133 -5.75 -13.53 5.49
CA THR A 133 -7.09 -14.12 5.54
C THR A 133 -7.26 -15.30 4.60
N LYS A 134 -6.45 -15.42 3.53
CA LYS A 134 -6.60 -16.46 2.50
C LYS A 134 -6.57 -17.88 3.07
N MET A 135 -5.75 -18.12 4.08
CA MET A 135 -5.61 -19.42 4.78
C MET A 135 -6.54 -19.57 5.99
N ARG A 136 -7.31 -18.53 6.34
CA ARG A 136 -8.14 -18.46 7.57
C ARG A 136 -9.62 -18.24 7.28
N ARG A 137 -10.05 -18.67 6.08
CA ARG A 137 -11.43 -18.62 5.62
C ARG A 137 -12.23 -19.80 6.21
N PRO A 138 -13.56 -19.69 6.31
CA PRO A 138 -14.36 -18.50 6.03
C PRO A 138 -14.11 -17.39 7.04
N VAL A 139 -14.29 -16.15 6.61
CA VAL A 139 -14.23 -14.97 7.46
C VAL A 139 -15.61 -14.31 7.54
N ARG A 140 -15.94 -13.78 8.72
CA ARG A 140 -17.19 -13.04 8.97
C ARG A 140 -16.87 -11.60 9.29
N MET A 141 -17.64 -10.66 8.74
CA MET A 141 -17.53 -9.27 9.15
C MET A 141 -18.28 -9.06 10.46
N ILE A 142 -17.58 -8.60 11.48
CA ILE A 142 -18.13 -8.47 12.83
C ILE A 142 -18.23 -7.02 13.30
N TYR A 143 -17.51 -6.10 12.66
CA TYR A 143 -17.54 -4.67 12.99
C TYR A 143 -17.14 -3.84 11.78
N HIS A 144 -17.72 -2.64 11.66
CA HIS A 144 -17.24 -1.60 10.75
C HIS A 144 -17.58 -0.21 11.28
N GLU A 145 -16.79 0.79 10.87
CA GLU A 145 -16.93 2.20 11.22
C GLU A 145 -16.73 3.03 9.96
N GLN A 146 -17.66 3.95 9.66
CA GLN A 146 -17.63 4.80 8.46
C GLN A 146 -16.91 6.12 8.74
N PHE A 147 -16.18 6.61 7.74
CA PHE A 147 -15.45 7.86 7.72
C PHE A 147 -15.64 8.56 6.37
N ASP A 148 -15.70 9.88 6.39
CA ASP A 148 -15.77 10.70 5.16
C ASP A 148 -14.37 10.95 4.56
N ASP A 149 -13.31 10.71 5.35
CA ASP A 149 -11.91 10.83 4.91
C ASP A 149 -11.18 9.47 5.00
N LYS A 150 -10.57 9.09 3.88
CA LYS A 150 -9.71 7.90 3.75
C LYS A 150 -8.60 7.87 4.79
N ARG A 151 -7.99 9.03 5.08
CA ARG A 151 -6.88 9.14 6.05
C ARG A 151 -7.37 8.78 7.46
N LEU A 152 -8.60 9.14 7.83
CA LEU A 152 -9.19 8.77 9.12
C LEU A 152 -9.45 7.26 9.22
N ALA A 153 -10.03 6.65 8.18
CA ALA A 153 -10.23 5.20 8.15
C ALA A 153 -8.90 4.42 8.26
N LEU A 154 -7.86 4.88 7.56
CA LEU A 154 -6.51 4.29 7.63
C LEU A 154 -5.87 4.47 9.01
N LYS A 155 -5.99 5.66 9.61
CA LYS A 155 -5.51 5.90 10.99
C LYS A 155 -6.23 4.98 11.98
N ARG A 156 -7.54 4.77 11.82
CA ARG A 156 -8.32 3.86 12.65
C ARG A 156 -7.88 2.40 12.50
N GLU A 157 -7.64 1.96 11.28
CA GLU A 157 -7.10 0.63 10.99
C GLU A 157 -5.72 0.43 11.65
N TYR A 158 -4.82 1.38 11.49
CA TYR A 158 -3.49 1.37 12.11
C TYR A 158 -3.62 1.30 13.63
N TRP A 159 -4.42 2.18 14.22
CA TRP A 159 -4.68 2.22 15.66
C TRP A 159 -5.18 0.87 16.17
N PHE A 160 -6.19 0.28 15.55
CA PHE A 160 -6.71 -1.04 15.94
C PHE A 160 -5.62 -2.13 15.84
N LYS A 161 -4.83 -2.15 14.75
CA LYS A 161 -3.79 -3.17 14.54
C LYS A 161 -2.74 -3.20 15.64
N HIS A 162 -2.36 -2.04 16.19
CA HIS A 162 -1.31 -1.89 17.20
C HIS A 162 -1.73 -2.25 18.63
N HIS A 163 -2.99 -2.59 18.87
CA HIS A 163 -3.45 -3.05 20.17
C HIS A 163 -3.32 -4.57 20.35
N SER A 164 -3.20 -5.00 21.60
CA SER A 164 -3.17 -6.42 21.99
C SER A 164 -4.50 -7.12 21.70
N ARG A 165 -4.50 -8.46 21.70
CA ARG A 165 -5.71 -9.25 21.52
C ARG A 165 -6.77 -8.94 22.58
N ALA A 166 -6.38 -8.93 23.85
CA ALA A 166 -7.29 -8.65 24.97
C ALA A 166 -7.95 -7.26 24.86
N TRP A 167 -7.16 -6.26 24.43
CA TRP A 167 -7.70 -4.92 24.20
C TRP A 167 -8.73 -4.93 23.06
N LYS A 168 -8.45 -5.65 21.95
CA LYS A 168 -9.37 -5.77 20.81
C LYS A 168 -10.68 -6.45 21.18
N GLU A 169 -10.62 -7.49 22.01
CA GLU A 169 -11.81 -8.17 22.53
C GLU A 169 -12.66 -7.22 23.39
N LYS A 170 -12.03 -6.51 24.33
CA LYS A 170 -12.71 -5.49 25.14
C LYS A 170 -13.37 -4.42 24.27
N PHE A 171 -12.64 -3.86 23.30
CA PHE A 171 -13.17 -2.88 22.36
C PHE A 171 -14.41 -3.41 21.61
N LEU A 172 -14.36 -4.65 21.10
CA LEU A 172 -15.49 -5.25 20.38
C LEU A 172 -16.68 -5.50 21.31
N HIS A 173 -16.45 -5.95 22.54
CA HIS A 173 -17.51 -6.12 23.54
C HIS A 173 -18.16 -4.79 23.95
N GLU A 174 -17.38 -3.72 24.09
CA GLU A 174 -17.90 -2.36 24.35
C GLU A 174 -18.80 -1.87 23.21
N HIS A 175 -18.57 -2.36 21.98
CA HIS A 175 -19.42 -2.10 20.81
C HIS A 175 -20.54 -3.15 20.64
N ASN A 176 -20.84 -3.93 21.67
CA ASN A 176 -21.88 -4.97 21.69
C ASN A 176 -21.70 -6.09 20.65
N ILE A 177 -20.47 -6.33 20.20
CA ILE A 177 -20.17 -7.40 19.25
C ILE A 177 -19.97 -8.72 20.01
N LYS A 178 -20.68 -9.75 19.57
CA LYS A 178 -20.53 -11.14 20.04
C LYS A 178 -19.88 -11.94 18.91
N PHE A 179 -18.78 -12.64 19.19
CA PHE A 179 -17.99 -13.37 18.19
C PHE A 179 -17.68 -14.80 18.63
#